data_AF-A0A2P8FW80-F1
#
_entry.id   AF-A0A2P8FW80-F1
#
_cell.length_a   1.000
_cell.length_b   1.000
_cell.length_c   1.000
_cell.angle_alpha   90.00
_cell.angle_beta   90.00
_cell.angle_gamma   90.00
#
_symmetry.space_group_name_H-M   'P 1'
#
loop_
_entity.id
_entity.type
_entity.pdbx_description
1 polymer ?
#
loop_
_entity_poly.entity_id
_entity_poly.type
_entity_poly.pdbx_seq_one_letter_code
_entity_poly.pdbx_strand_id
1 'polypeptide(L)'
;MTFINELNPIWQEKWKKAGFETPMPIQERMIPEMLAGNDIVAESPTGSGKTLAYVLPILQRVNPEKSSTQAMIIAPSQELSMQIVNVLREWTEGTDVTVTQLIGGANMQRQLEKLKKKPTIVVGTPGRLNELVKSKKLKMHEIRMLVLDEGDQLMAREHRNTMKDLIEKTQHDRQLVLVSATITEEVELVAERLMTHPTRLQVSAEDLPMLGKVTHSFIKVDERDKTEMLRKISNIEGVKALAFVNNLDQLLMKENKLKFRDAKIVALHSEMKKDERKKALDSFRKGEVSVLIATEVAARGLDIDQVTHVIHVDVPQTVEQYLHRSGRTGRAGADGEVLTLLAYPDERHYKKFTKELPSKPVQKVLHGGKLIEGSSKTVSTKGK
;
A
#
# COMPACT_ATOMS: atom_id res chain seq x y z
N MET A 1 -9.95 -7.24 27.28
CA MET A 1 -10.14 -8.53 26.59
C MET A 1 -9.68 -8.31 25.17
N THR A 2 -8.71 -9.07 24.68
CA THR A 2 -8.25 -8.96 23.29
C THR A 2 -9.32 -9.59 22.38
N PHE A 3 -9.68 -8.94 21.27
CA PHE A 3 -10.61 -9.49 20.26
C PHE A 3 -10.23 -10.90 19.79
N ILE A 4 -8.95 -11.28 19.94
CA ILE A 4 -8.41 -12.60 19.63
C ILE A 4 -9.23 -13.70 20.32
N ASN A 5 -9.69 -13.47 21.54
CA ASN A 5 -10.48 -14.47 22.29
C ASN A 5 -11.88 -14.69 21.72
N GLU A 6 -12.36 -13.78 20.87
CA GLU A 6 -13.67 -13.87 20.19
C GLU A 6 -13.57 -14.64 18.86
N LEU A 7 -12.36 -14.91 18.37
CA LEU A 7 -12.13 -15.64 17.13
C LEU A 7 -12.19 -17.15 17.34
N ASN A 8 -12.52 -17.90 16.30
CA ASN A 8 -12.45 -19.36 16.34
C ASN A 8 -11.00 -19.85 16.57
N PRO A 9 -10.81 -21.05 17.19
CA PRO A 9 -9.48 -21.56 17.55
C PRO A 9 -8.46 -21.56 16.40
N ILE A 10 -8.92 -21.85 15.18
CA ILE A 10 -8.05 -21.86 13.98
C ILE A 10 -7.42 -20.49 13.69
N TRP A 11 -8.17 -19.40 13.86
CA TRP A 11 -7.67 -18.05 13.62
C TRP A 11 -6.80 -17.56 14.78
N GLN A 12 -7.09 -17.98 16.01
CA GLN A 12 -6.22 -17.74 17.17
C GLN A 12 -4.86 -18.42 16.99
N GLU A 13 -4.85 -19.67 16.53
CA GLU A 13 -3.61 -20.41 16.27
C GLU A 13 -2.79 -19.75 15.15
N LYS A 14 -3.45 -19.36 14.05
CA LYS A 14 -2.77 -18.64 12.96
C LYS A 14 -2.23 -17.28 13.40
N TRP A 15 -2.98 -16.52 14.20
CA TRP A 15 -2.50 -15.28 14.79
C TRP A 15 -1.22 -15.50 15.61
N LYS A 16 -1.21 -16.53 16.47
CA LYS A 16 -0.03 -16.89 17.27
C LYS A 16 1.16 -17.32 16.40
N LYS A 17 0.93 -18.12 15.36
CA LYS A 17 1.97 -18.57 14.43
C LYS A 17 2.57 -17.43 13.62
N ALA A 18 1.78 -16.42 13.27
CA ALA A 18 2.27 -15.23 12.58
C ALA A 18 3.20 -14.35 13.43
N GLY A 19 3.29 -14.61 14.75
CA GLY A 19 4.25 -13.94 15.63
C GLY A 19 3.87 -12.51 15.99
N PHE A 20 2.59 -12.13 15.89
CA PHE A 20 2.14 -10.80 16.30
C PHE A 20 2.10 -10.71 17.83
N GLU A 21 3.01 -9.93 18.41
CA GLU A 21 3.09 -9.73 19.86
C GLU A 21 1.90 -8.93 20.41
N THR A 22 1.53 -7.85 19.73
CA THR A 22 0.41 -6.98 20.09
C THR A 22 -0.39 -6.58 18.86
N PRO A 23 -1.73 -6.60 18.91
CA PRO A 23 -2.54 -6.10 17.81
C PRO A 23 -2.33 -4.59 17.60
N MET A 24 -2.46 -4.16 16.35
CA MET A 24 -2.39 -2.74 16.00
C MET A 24 -3.68 -2.01 16.46
N PRO A 25 -3.63 -0.70 16.75
CA PRO A 25 -4.79 0.05 17.25
C PRO A 25 -6.03 -0.07 16.38
N ILE A 26 -5.87 -0.09 15.04
CA ILE A 26 -7.00 -0.25 14.13
C ILE A 26 -7.62 -1.66 14.23
N GLN A 27 -6.82 -2.69 14.49
CA GLN A 27 -7.31 -4.07 14.65
C GLN A 27 -8.12 -4.19 15.94
N GLU A 28 -7.63 -3.60 17.04
CA GLU A 28 -8.33 -3.58 18.32
C GLU A 28 -9.68 -2.88 18.26
N ARG A 29 -9.77 -1.77 17.52
CA ARG A 29 -11.00 -0.98 17.38
C ARG A 29 -11.97 -1.59 16.36
N MET A 30 -11.46 -2.08 15.23
CA MET A 30 -12.28 -2.46 14.09
C MET A 30 -12.79 -3.91 14.15
N ILE A 31 -12.00 -4.85 14.65
CA ILE A 31 -12.38 -6.27 14.62
C ILE A 31 -13.65 -6.54 15.44
N PRO A 32 -13.80 -6.08 16.70
CA PRO A 32 -15.02 -6.31 17.48
C PRO A 32 -16.27 -5.74 16.81
N GLU A 33 -16.20 -4.50 16.29
CA GLU A 33 -17.29 -3.84 15.58
C GLU A 33 -17.70 -4.61 14.32
N MET A 34 -16.71 -5.13 13.58
CA MET A 34 -16.98 -5.87 12.36
C MET A 34 -17.56 -7.27 12.66
N LEU A 35 -17.14 -7.90 13.77
CA LEU A 35 -17.72 -9.16 14.26
C LEU A 35 -19.16 -8.99 14.73
N ALA A 36 -19.49 -7.85 15.35
CA ALA A 36 -20.85 -7.48 15.73
C ALA A 36 -21.78 -7.24 14.53
N GLY A 37 -21.21 -7.07 13.33
CA GLY A 37 -21.95 -6.90 12.09
C GLY A 37 -22.24 -5.45 11.71
N ASN A 38 -21.62 -4.49 12.39
CA ASN A 38 -21.80 -3.06 12.12
C ASN A 38 -21.14 -2.66 10.80
N ASP A 39 -21.76 -1.71 10.08
CA ASP A 39 -21.08 -1.01 8.99
C ASP A 39 -19.96 -0.14 9.57
N ILE A 40 -18.87 0.03 8.82
CA ILE A 40 -17.67 0.72 9.34
C ILE A 40 -17.13 1.69 8.30
N VAL A 41 -16.80 2.90 8.76
CA VAL A 41 -15.90 3.83 8.06
C VAL A 41 -14.66 3.97 8.91
N ALA A 42 -13.52 3.48 8.42
CA ALA A 42 -12.26 3.48 9.14
C ALA A 42 -11.21 4.35 8.43
N GLU A 43 -10.76 5.40 9.12
CA GLU A 43 -9.60 6.19 8.74
C GLU A 43 -8.37 5.68 9.48
N SER A 44 -7.36 5.25 8.74
CA SER A 44 -6.09 4.85 9.34
C SER A 44 -4.96 4.91 8.31
N PRO A 45 -3.73 5.32 8.68
CA PRO A 45 -2.61 5.42 7.74
C PRO A 45 -2.21 4.05 7.16
N THR A 46 -1.46 4.04 6.06
CA THR A 46 -0.89 2.80 5.51
C THR A 46 0.09 2.15 6.49
N GLY A 47 0.13 0.82 6.53
CA GLY A 47 1.02 0.09 7.44
C GLY A 47 0.45 -0.14 8.86
N SER A 48 -0.74 0.36 9.18
CA SER A 48 -1.40 0.16 10.47
C SER A 48 -2.03 -1.24 10.65
N GLY A 49 -1.91 -2.15 9.68
CA GLY A 49 -2.51 -3.48 9.76
C GLY A 49 -4.00 -3.55 9.38
N LYS A 50 -4.53 -2.54 8.67
CA LYS A 50 -5.93 -2.48 8.18
C LYS A 50 -6.39 -3.76 7.48
N THR A 51 -5.54 -4.37 6.65
CA THR A 51 -5.91 -5.57 5.88
C THR A 51 -6.36 -6.71 6.79
N LEU A 52 -5.61 -7.00 7.86
CA LEU A 52 -6.03 -8.03 8.83
C LEU A 52 -7.23 -7.61 9.67
N ALA A 53 -7.41 -6.30 9.90
CA ALA A 53 -8.55 -5.78 10.64
C ALA A 53 -9.90 -6.09 9.97
N TYR A 54 -9.96 -6.17 8.63
CA TYR A 54 -11.16 -6.64 7.92
C TYR A 54 -11.10 -8.11 7.47
N VAL A 55 -9.92 -8.67 7.20
CA VAL A 55 -9.79 -10.07 6.77
C VAL A 55 -10.21 -11.04 7.88
N LEU A 56 -9.77 -10.82 9.12
CA LEU A 56 -10.08 -11.72 10.23
C LEU A 56 -11.59 -11.86 10.50
N PRO A 57 -12.37 -10.76 10.62
CA PRO A 57 -13.82 -10.85 10.73
C PRO A 57 -14.49 -11.54 9.54
N ILE A 58 -14.02 -11.31 8.31
CA ILE A 58 -14.54 -12.02 7.13
C ILE A 58 -14.33 -13.51 7.28
N LEU A 59 -13.11 -13.95 7.60
CA LEU A 59 -12.77 -15.37 7.77
C LEU A 59 -13.56 -16.03 8.91
N GLN A 60 -13.81 -15.29 10.00
CA GLN A 60 -14.65 -15.75 11.12
C GLN A 60 -16.11 -15.98 10.72
N ARG A 61 -16.65 -15.16 9.80
CA ARG A 61 -18.09 -15.16 9.47
C ARG A 61 -18.48 -15.93 8.22
N VAL A 62 -17.56 -16.16 7.27
CA VAL A 62 -17.85 -16.96 6.08
C VAL A 62 -18.00 -18.44 6.41
N ASN A 63 -18.91 -19.13 5.72
CA ASN A 63 -19.09 -20.57 5.84
C ASN A 63 -18.60 -21.28 4.55
N PRO A 64 -17.46 -22.00 4.58
CA PRO A 64 -16.92 -22.66 3.39
C PRO A 64 -17.78 -23.82 2.86
N GLU A 65 -18.66 -24.41 3.67
CA GLU A 65 -19.58 -25.47 3.24
C GLU A 65 -20.64 -24.96 2.26
N LYS A 66 -20.93 -23.65 2.28
CA LYS A 66 -21.85 -23.02 1.33
C LYS A 66 -21.12 -22.67 0.05
N SER A 67 -21.53 -23.34 -1.03
CA SER A 67 -21.07 -23.07 -2.39
C SER A 67 -21.68 -21.77 -2.94
N SER A 68 -21.20 -20.64 -2.43
CA SER A 68 -21.59 -19.27 -2.80
C SER A 68 -20.49 -18.27 -2.47
N THR A 69 -20.48 -17.15 -3.18
CA THR A 69 -19.58 -16.02 -2.87
C THR A 69 -20.22 -15.15 -1.80
N GLN A 70 -19.64 -15.15 -0.60
CA GLN A 70 -20.22 -14.54 0.60
C GLN A 70 -19.59 -13.20 0.95
N ALA A 71 -18.32 -13.00 0.59
CA ALA A 71 -17.61 -11.75 0.80
C ALA A 71 -16.95 -11.24 -0.49
N MET A 72 -16.97 -9.92 -0.63
CA MET A 72 -16.31 -9.21 -1.72
C MET A 72 -15.42 -8.10 -1.16
N ILE A 73 -14.18 -8.06 -1.60
CA ILE A 73 -13.24 -6.98 -1.30
C ILE A 73 -12.90 -6.27 -2.61
N ILE A 74 -13.08 -4.95 -2.64
CA ILE A 74 -12.79 -4.11 -3.79
C ILE A 74 -11.56 -3.28 -3.48
N ALA A 75 -10.59 -3.28 -4.39
CA ALA A 75 -9.38 -2.47 -4.31
C ALA A 75 -9.17 -1.70 -5.64
N PRO A 76 -8.59 -0.49 -5.61
CA PRO A 76 -8.46 0.36 -6.80
C PRO A 76 -7.51 -0.20 -7.87
N SER A 77 -6.52 -1.01 -7.49
CA SER A 77 -5.49 -1.54 -8.40
C SER A 77 -5.39 -3.06 -8.41
N GLN A 78 -4.80 -3.62 -9.48
CA GLN A 78 -4.59 -5.06 -9.61
C GLN A 78 -3.59 -5.57 -8.58
N GLU A 79 -2.58 -4.75 -8.31
CA GLU A 79 -1.50 -5.08 -7.41
C GLU A 79 -1.94 -5.04 -5.94
N LEU A 80 -2.71 -4.02 -5.52
CA LEU A 80 -3.31 -4.02 -4.18
C LEU A 80 -4.29 -5.19 -4.00
N SER A 81 -5.11 -5.47 -5.01
CA SER A 81 -5.95 -6.68 -5.01
C SER A 81 -5.13 -7.96 -4.83
N MET A 82 -3.93 -8.05 -5.41
CA MET A 82 -3.05 -9.22 -5.26
C MET A 82 -2.49 -9.32 -3.85
N GLN A 83 -2.10 -8.20 -3.23
CA GLN A 83 -1.63 -8.15 -1.84
C GLN A 83 -2.68 -8.69 -0.88
N ILE A 84 -3.93 -8.23 -1.03
CA ILE A 84 -5.06 -8.71 -0.23
C ILE A 84 -5.30 -10.22 -0.44
N VAL A 85 -5.22 -10.69 -1.69
CA VAL A 85 -5.36 -12.12 -2.01
C VAL A 85 -4.24 -12.96 -1.41
N ASN A 86 -3.00 -12.45 -1.36
CA ASN A 86 -1.88 -13.16 -0.74
C ASN A 86 -2.08 -13.31 0.77
N VAL A 87 -2.48 -12.22 1.45
CA VAL A 87 -2.85 -12.27 2.88
C VAL A 87 -3.98 -13.26 3.09
N LEU A 88 -5.06 -13.18 2.32
CA LEU A 88 -6.16 -14.14 2.43
C LEU A 88 -5.69 -15.58 2.24
N ARG A 89 -4.85 -15.87 1.24
CA ARG A 89 -4.37 -17.24 0.98
C ARG A 89 -3.52 -17.81 2.11
N GLU A 90 -2.61 -17.01 2.66
CA GLU A 90 -1.80 -17.38 3.82
C GLU A 90 -2.71 -17.72 5.02
N TRP A 91 -3.70 -16.87 5.26
CA TRP A 91 -4.65 -17.08 6.35
C TRP A 91 -5.61 -18.24 6.10
N THR A 92 -6.03 -18.49 4.86
CA THR A 92 -6.92 -19.62 4.51
C THR A 92 -6.18 -20.95 4.28
N GLU A 93 -4.85 -20.96 4.30
CA GLU A 93 -4.08 -22.20 4.12
C GLU A 93 -4.46 -23.25 5.16
N GLY A 94 -4.78 -24.47 4.71
CA GLY A 94 -5.28 -25.55 5.56
C GLY A 94 -6.77 -25.45 5.94
N THR A 95 -7.52 -24.55 5.28
CA THR A 95 -8.98 -24.40 5.46
C THR A 95 -9.72 -24.62 4.14
N ASP A 96 -11.04 -24.82 4.21
CA ASP A 96 -11.90 -24.95 3.04
C ASP A 96 -12.34 -23.61 2.43
N VAL A 97 -11.91 -22.47 3.02
CA VAL A 97 -12.24 -21.14 2.52
C VAL A 97 -11.48 -20.87 1.23
N THR A 98 -12.20 -20.53 0.16
CA THR A 98 -11.61 -20.33 -1.16
C THR A 98 -11.63 -18.86 -1.59
N VAL A 99 -10.54 -18.42 -2.24
CA VAL A 99 -10.32 -17.01 -2.59
C VAL A 99 -9.99 -16.88 -4.08
N THR A 100 -10.73 -16.02 -4.79
CA THR A 100 -10.49 -15.75 -6.21
C THR A 100 -10.25 -14.27 -6.49
N GLN A 101 -9.23 -13.99 -7.30
CA GLN A 101 -8.91 -12.65 -7.78
C GLN A 101 -9.63 -12.35 -9.11
N LEU A 102 -10.30 -11.20 -9.20
CA LEU A 102 -11.06 -10.73 -10.36
C LEU A 102 -10.55 -9.35 -10.81
N ILE A 103 -9.55 -9.34 -11.71
CA ILE A 103 -8.87 -8.12 -12.16
C ILE A 103 -8.89 -7.97 -13.69
N GLY A 104 -8.85 -6.72 -14.15
CA GLY A 104 -8.68 -6.37 -15.57
C GLY A 104 -7.36 -6.87 -16.14
N GLY A 105 -7.21 -6.90 -17.47
CA GLY A 105 -5.96 -7.29 -18.14
C GLY A 105 -5.50 -8.75 -17.95
N ALA A 106 -6.21 -9.56 -17.16
CA ALA A 106 -6.03 -11.01 -17.06
C ALA A 106 -7.14 -11.73 -17.85
N ASN A 107 -6.81 -12.96 -18.30
CA ASN A 107 -7.68 -13.76 -19.16
C ASN A 107 -9.07 -13.97 -18.51
N MET A 108 -10.11 -13.47 -19.18
CA MET A 108 -11.49 -13.51 -18.68
C MET A 108 -11.98 -14.95 -18.52
N GLN A 109 -11.75 -15.81 -19.51
CA GLN A 109 -12.23 -17.19 -19.48
C GLN A 109 -11.69 -17.95 -18.26
N ARG A 110 -10.39 -17.78 -17.95
CA ARG A 110 -9.78 -18.40 -16.75
C ARG A 110 -10.39 -17.88 -15.45
N GLN A 111 -10.77 -16.60 -15.37
CA GLN A 111 -11.47 -16.05 -14.20
C GLN A 111 -12.90 -16.59 -14.10
N LEU A 112 -13.60 -16.74 -15.23
CA LEU A 112 -14.92 -17.35 -15.27
C LEU A 112 -14.90 -18.81 -14.80
N GLU A 113 -13.93 -19.61 -15.25
CA GLU A 113 -13.78 -21.00 -14.79
C GLU A 113 -13.52 -21.08 -13.27
N LYS A 114 -12.75 -20.15 -12.71
CA LYS A 114 -12.57 -20.06 -11.25
C LYS A 114 -13.87 -19.63 -10.55
N LEU A 115 -14.58 -18.66 -11.09
CA LEU A 115 -15.82 -18.15 -10.52
C LEU A 115 -16.95 -19.19 -10.54
N LYS A 116 -16.99 -20.06 -11.56
CA LYS A 116 -17.91 -21.21 -11.61
C LYS A 116 -17.75 -22.18 -10.44
N LYS A 117 -16.56 -22.26 -9.83
CA LYS A 117 -16.31 -23.04 -8.61
C LYS A 117 -16.91 -22.40 -7.36
N LYS A 118 -17.54 -21.21 -7.50
CA LYS A 118 -18.21 -20.45 -6.45
C LYS A 118 -17.29 -20.20 -5.24
N PRO A 119 -16.20 -19.44 -5.45
CA PRO A 119 -15.26 -19.14 -4.37
C PRO A 119 -15.97 -18.41 -3.23
N THR A 120 -15.60 -18.73 -2.00
CA THR A 120 -16.17 -18.13 -0.78
C THR A 120 -15.96 -16.62 -0.74
N ILE A 121 -14.76 -16.18 -1.16
CA ILE A 121 -14.33 -14.77 -1.15
C ILE A 121 -13.84 -14.38 -2.54
N VAL A 122 -14.25 -13.20 -3.00
CA VAL A 122 -13.70 -12.57 -4.21
C VAL A 122 -13.00 -11.26 -3.87
N VAL A 123 -11.86 -11.04 -4.49
CA VAL A 123 -11.14 -9.75 -4.42
C VAL A 123 -10.98 -9.24 -5.85
N GLY A 124 -11.32 -7.99 -6.12
CA GLY A 124 -11.24 -7.49 -7.50
C GLY A 124 -11.18 -5.98 -7.65
N THR A 125 -10.94 -5.57 -8.89
CA THR A 125 -10.98 -4.15 -9.27
C THR A 125 -12.36 -3.74 -9.78
N PRO A 126 -12.78 -2.46 -9.61
CA PRO A 126 -14.13 -2.01 -9.94
C PRO A 126 -14.57 -2.39 -11.35
N GLY A 127 -13.71 -2.16 -12.36
CA GLY A 127 -14.04 -2.44 -13.76
C GLY A 127 -14.36 -3.91 -14.04
N ARG A 128 -13.51 -4.84 -13.58
CA ARG A 128 -13.71 -6.28 -13.81
C ARG A 128 -14.89 -6.82 -13.00
N LEU A 129 -15.08 -6.37 -11.77
CA LEU A 129 -16.25 -6.73 -10.97
C LEU A 129 -17.54 -6.26 -11.66
N ASN A 130 -17.60 -5.02 -12.12
CA ASN A 130 -18.76 -4.49 -12.83
C ASN A 130 -19.08 -5.25 -14.12
N GLU A 131 -18.04 -5.63 -14.88
CA GLU A 131 -18.18 -6.47 -16.09
C GLU A 131 -18.83 -7.84 -15.77
N LEU A 132 -18.35 -8.51 -14.72
CA LEU A 132 -18.86 -9.82 -14.27
C LEU A 132 -20.27 -9.74 -13.68
N VAL A 133 -20.59 -8.64 -13.02
CA VAL A 133 -21.93 -8.38 -12.47
C VAL A 133 -22.92 -8.08 -13.59
N LYS A 134 -22.56 -7.20 -14.55
CA LYS A 134 -23.41 -6.89 -15.71
C LYS A 134 -23.70 -8.12 -16.57
N SER A 135 -22.71 -9.01 -16.72
CA SER A 135 -22.87 -10.29 -17.43
C SER A 135 -23.53 -11.40 -16.59
N LYS A 136 -24.03 -11.07 -15.39
CA LYS A 136 -24.70 -11.99 -14.44
C LYS A 136 -23.87 -13.21 -14.06
N LYS A 137 -22.54 -13.13 -14.16
CA LYS A 137 -21.60 -14.20 -13.78
C LYS A 137 -21.26 -14.18 -12.30
N LEU A 138 -21.33 -13.00 -11.67
CA LEU A 138 -21.16 -12.82 -10.24
C LEU A 138 -22.50 -12.47 -9.59
N LYS A 139 -22.93 -13.31 -8.64
CA LYS A 139 -24.23 -13.18 -7.97
C LYS A 139 -24.14 -12.24 -6.77
N MET A 140 -24.49 -10.99 -6.99
CA MET A 140 -24.38 -9.95 -5.96
C MET A 140 -25.30 -10.15 -4.75
N HIS A 141 -26.41 -10.88 -4.90
CA HIS A 141 -27.35 -11.13 -3.81
C HIS A 141 -26.85 -12.16 -2.76
N GLU A 142 -25.80 -12.92 -3.08
CA GLU A 142 -25.21 -13.89 -2.14
C GLU A 142 -24.15 -13.23 -1.23
N ILE A 143 -23.70 -12.02 -1.59
CA ILE A 143 -22.66 -11.28 -0.87
C ILE A 143 -23.28 -10.63 0.38
N ARG A 144 -22.77 -11.01 1.55
CA ARG A 144 -23.19 -10.49 2.86
C ARG A 144 -22.18 -9.52 3.47
N MET A 145 -20.94 -9.52 2.99
CA MET A 145 -19.89 -8.60 3.43
C MET A 145 -19.23 -7.96 2.21
N LEU A 146 -19.21 -6.63 2.17
CA LEU A 146 -18.56 -5.84 1.13
C LEU A 146 -17.53 -4.91 1.78
N VAL A 147 -16.26 -5.05 1.39
CA VAL A 147 -15.16 -4.20 1.85
C VAL A 147 -14.63 -3.35 0.71
N LEU A 148 -14.44 -2.06 0.97
CA LEU A 148 -13.81 -1.10 0.07
C LEU A 148 -12.46 -0.69 0.68
N ASP A 149 -11.36 -1.16 0.10
CA ASP A 149 -10.00 -0.81 0.53
C ASP A 149 -9.43 0.32 -0.32
N GLU A 150 -8.77 1.29 0.32
CA GLU A 150 -8.45 2.61 -0.25
C GLU A 150 -9.69 3.33 -0.79
N GLY A 151 -10.66 3.52 0.12
CA GLY A 151 -11.97 4.13 -0.19
C GLY A 151 -11.89 5.50 -0.86
N ASP A 152 -10.92 6.34 -0.49
CA ASP A 152 -10.66 7.63 -1.14
C ASP A 152 -10.39 7.49 -2.66
N GLN A 153 -9.60 6.51 -3.06
CA GLN A 153 -9.32 6.22 -4.47
C GLN A 153 -10.51 5.56 -5.17
N LEU A 154 -11.22 4.67 -4.49
CA LEU A 154 -12.41 4.02 -5.06
C LEU A 154 -13.57 5.01 -5.27
N MET A 155 -13.66 6.06 -4.46
CA MET A 155 -14.67 7.11 -4.59
C MET A 155 -14.23 8.31 -5.44
N ALA A 156 -13.03 8.26 -6.02
CA ALA A 156 -12.60 9.25 -6.99
C ALA A 156 -13.57 9.33 -8.19
N ARG A 157 -13.61 10.50 -8.86
CA ARG A 157 -14.56 10.81 -9.95
C ARG A 157 -14.63 9.74 -11.04
N GLU A 158 -13.51 9.09 -11.34
CA GLU A 158 -13.38 8.05 -12.37
C GLU A 158 -14.11 6.74 -12.02
N HIS A 159 -14.28 6.44 -10.73
CA HIS A 159 -14.79 5.15 -10.26
C HIS A 159 -16.11 5.24 -9.51
N ARG A 160 -16.47 6.42 -8.98
CA ARG A 160 -17.63 6.61 -8.09
C ARG A 160 -18.95 6.00 -8.60
N ASN A 161 -19.27 6.17 -9.89
CA ASN A 161 -20.52 5.65 -10.46
C ASN A 161 -20.50 4.12 -10.51
N THR A 162 -19.36 3.54 -10.90
CA THR A 162 -19.18 2.09 -10.92
C THR A 162 -19.25 1.50 -9.51
N MET A 163 -18.67 2.19 -8.53
CA MET A 163 -18.70 1.76 -7.14
C MET A 163 -20.11 1.82 -6.56
N LYS A 164 -20.82 2.93 -6.78
CA LYS A 164 -22.24 3.06 -6.40
C LYS A 164 -23.07 1.92 -6.97
N ASP A 165 -22.95 1.64 -8.28
CA ASP A 165 -23.65 0.55 -8.94
C ASP A 165 -23.34 -0.83 -8.35
N LEU A 166 -22.08 -1.08 -7.94
CA LEU A 166 -21.67 -2.34 -7.35
C LEU A 166 -22.26 -2.52 -5.95
N ILE A 167 -22.20 -1.46 -5.14
CA ILE A 167 -22.75 -1.44 -3.78
C ILE A 167 -24.27 -1.63 -3.82
N GLU A 168 -25.00 -0.88 -4.66
CA GLU A 168 -26.46 -0.97 -4.75
C GLU A 168 -26.98 -2.32 -5.28
N LYS A 169 -26.16 -3.10 -6.01
CA LYS A 169 -26.55 -4.43 -6.51
C LYS A 169 -26.43 -5.55 -5.47
N THR A 170 -25.77 -5.30 -4.36
CA THR A 170 -25.74 -6.24 -3.22
C THR A 170 -27.02 -6.10 -2.38
N GLN A 171 -27.33 -7.09 -1.54
CA GLN A 171 -28.51 -7.02 -0.67
C GLN A 171 -28.42 -5.83 0.31
N HIS A 172 -29.55 -5.30 0.76
CA HIS A 172 -29.60 -4.19 1.72
C HIS A 172 -29.14 -4.59 3.12
N ASP A 173 -29.29 -5.85 3.51
CA ASP A 173 -28.90 -6.42 4.82
C ASP A 173 -27.43 -6.88 4.88
N ARG A 174 -26.60 -6.44 3.93
CA ARG A 174 -25.16 -6.69 3.94
C ARG A 174 -24.47 -5.82 4.99
N GLN A 175 -23.30 -6.25 5.43
CA GLN A 175 -22.33 -5.40 6.07
C GLN A 175 -21.45 -4.70 5.01
N LEU A 176 -21.35 -3.38 5.08
CA LEU A 176 -20.48 -2.55 4.26
C LEU A 176 -19.37 -1.92 5.12
N VAL A 177 -18.12 -2.15 4.71
CA VAL A 177 -16.94 -1.65 5.40
C VAL A 177 -16.10 -0.84 4.42
N LEU A 178 -15.76 0.38 4.77
CA LEU A 178 -14.88 1.26 4.00
C LEU A 178 -13.65 1.56 4.84
N VAL A 179 -12.48 1.24 4.31
CA VAL A 179 -11.20 1.58 4.94
C VAL A 179 -10.42 2.52 4.04
N SER A 180 -9.88 3.59 4.60
CA SER A 180 -9.17 4.62 3.83
C SER A 180 -8.02 5.24 4.63
N ALA A 181 -7.04 5.79 3.92
CA ALA A 181 -6.01 6.62 4.54
C ALA A 181 -6.52 8.02 4.85
N THR A 182 -7.50 8.49 4.07
CA THR A 182 -8.14 9.80 4.23
C THR A 182 -9.65 9.68 4.06
N ILE A 183 -10.42 10.44 4.84
CA ILE A 183 -11.87 10.53 4.68
C ILE A 183 -12.21 11.79 3.89
N THR A 184 -12.60 11.61 2.63
CA THR A 184 -13.04 12.69 1.74
C THR A 184 -14.55 12.90 1.86
N GLU A 185 -15.05 14.05 1.39
CA GLU A 185 -16.50 14.32 1.31
C GLU A 185 -17.24 13.20 0.54
N GLU A 186 -16.61 12.66 -0.49
CA GLU A 186 -17.16 11.60 -1.33
C GLU A 186 -17.30 10.27 -0.58
N VAL A 187 -16.36 9.98 0.32
CA VAL A 187 -16.42 8.82 1.21
C VAL A 187 -17.57 9.00 2.21
N GLU A 188 -17.73 10.19 2.77
CA GLU A 188 -18.83 10.47 3.72
C GLU A 188 -20.20 10.40 3.04
N LEU A 189 -20.34 10.93 1.83
CA LEU A 189 -21.58 10.81 1.05
C LEU A 189 -21.97 9.36 0.78
N VAL A 190 -21.00 8.46 0.60
CA VAL A 190 -21.26 7.02 0.47
C VAL A 190 -21.70 6.43 1.80
N ALA A 191 -21.02 6.78 2.90
CA ALA A 191 -21.38 6.31 4.23
C ALA A 191 -22.81 6.72 4.61
N GLU A 192 -23.18 7.98 4.40
CA GLU A 192 -24.52 8.48 4.72
C GLU A 192 -25.64 7.84 3.88
N ARG A 193 -25.36 7.51 2.62
CA ARG A 193 -26.40 7.04 1.67
C ARG A 193 -26.51 5.54 1.57
N LEU A 194 -25.41 4.81 1.75
CA LEU A 194 -25.31 3.39 1.41
C LEU A 194 -24.96 2.48 2.59
N MET A 195 -24.65 3.05 3.77
CA MET A 195 -24.41 2.31 5.01
C MET A 195 -25.55 2.51 6.01
N THR A 196 -25.69 1.57 6.94
CA THR A 196 -26.67 1.61 8.03
C THR A 196 -25.95 1.94 9.35
N HIS A 197 -26.14 3.16 9.86
CA HIS A 197 -25.54 3.64 11.11
C HIS A 197 -24.05 3.26 11.29
N PRO A 198 -23.16 3.67 10.36
CA PRO A 198 -21.78 3.19 10.37
C PRO A 198 -21.00 3.66 11.58
N THR A 199 -20.27 2.74 12.21
CA THR A 199 -19.27 3.05 13.23
C THR A 199 -18.10 3.76 12.55
N ARG A 200 -17.78 4.98 13.01
CA ARG A 200 -16.63 5.75 12.53
C ARG A 200 -15.43 5.50 13.43
N LEU A 201 -14.36 5.00 12.85
CA LEU A 201 -13.12 4.69 13.53
C LEU A 201 -12.00 5.54 12.94
N GLN A 202 -11.25 6.22 13.80
CA GLN A 202 -10.08 7.00 13.39
C GLN A 202 -8.86 6.52 14.18
N VAL A 203 -7.77 6.25 13.48
CA VAL A 203 -6.46 5.93 14.06
C VAL A 203 -5.44 6.84 13.40
N SER A 204 -4.79 7.68 14.20
CA SER A 204 -3.76 8.59 13.74
C SER A 204 -2.42 7.87 13.59
N ALA A 205 -1.45 8.51 12.91
CA ALA A 205 -0.09 7.98 12.85
C ALA A 205 0.61 7.97 14.22
N GLU A 206 0.18 8.83 15.15
CA GLU A 206 0.71 8.94 16.52
C GLU A 206 0.25 7.77 17.40
N ASP A 207 -0.91 7.19 17.10
CA ASP A 207 -1.45 6.03 17.82
C ASP A 207 -0.71 4.73 17.50
N LEU A 208 0.01 4.67 16.38
CA LEU A 208 0.71 3.45 15.99
C LEU A 208 1.89 3.19 16.93
N PRO A 209 2.01 1.99 17.52
CA PRO A 209 3.18 1.64 18.31
C PRO A 209 4.42 1.93 17.46
N MET A 210 5.43 2.61 18.03
CA MET A 210 6.59 3.13 17.30
C MET A 210 7.09 2.11 16.27
N LEU A 211 6.59 2.28 15.04
CA LEU A 211 7.13 1.68 13.84
C LEU A 211 8.59 2.12 13.82
N GLY A 212 9.52 1.22 13.48
CA GLY A 212 10.95 1.49 13.58
C GLY A 212 11.30 2.89 13.07
N LYS A 213 12.24 3.55 13.75
CA LYS A 213 12.46 4.99 13.65
C LYS A 213 12.68 5.39 12.19
N VAL A 214 11.70 6.07 11.60
CA VAL A 214 11.86 6.66 10.27
C VAL A 214 12.60 7.97 10.41
N THR A 215 13.85 7.99 9.94
CA THR A 215 14.63 9.22 9.88
C THR A 215 14.34 9.93 8.58
N HIS A 216 13.74 11.12 8.68
CA HIS A 216 13.57 12.01 7.54
C HIS A 216 14.85 12.83 7.34
N SER A 217 15.40 12.83 6.14
CA SER A 217 16.65 13.50 5.83
C SER A 217 16.65 14.15 4.44
N PHE A 218 17.58 15.06 4.21
CA PHE A 218 17.81 15.65 2.89
C PHE A 218 19.31 15.84 2.61
N ILE A 219 19.67 15.71 1.35
CA ILE A 219 20.99 16.11 0.82
C ILE A 219 20.78 17.29 -0.11
N LYS A 220 21.50 18.38 0.13
CA LYS A 220 21.57 19.47 -0.85
C LYS A 220 22.39 19.01 -2.05
N VAL A 221 21.79 19.04 -3.23
CA VAL A 221 22.42 18.58 -4.47
C VAL A 221 21.89 19.39 -5.65
N ASP A 222 22.76 19.75 -6.59
CA ASP A 222 22.34 20.41 -7.82
C ASP A 222 21.50 19.45 -8.68
N GLU A 223 20.56 19.98 -9.44
CA GLU A 223 19.65 19.18 -10.28
C GLU A 223 20.40 18.22 -11.22
N ARG A 224 21.49 18.71 -11.81
CA ARG A 224 22.35 17.92 -12.71
C ARG A 224 23.08 16.77 -12.01
N ASP A 225 23.29 16.87 -10.70
CA ASP A 225 24.08 15.92 -9.91
C ASP A 225 23.21 14.87 -9.21
N LYS A 226 21.88 15.03 -9.22
CA LYS A 226 20.93 14.03 -8.67
C LYS A 226 21.15 12.64 -9.25
N THR A 227 21.43 12.53 -10.55
CA THR A 227 21.72 11.24 -11.20
C THR A 227 23.00 10.61 -10.66
N GLU A 228 24.07 11.39 -10.49
CA GLU A 228 25.30 10.88 -9.87
C GLU A 228 25.07 10.48 -8.41
N MET A 229 24.29 11.27 -7.67
CA MET A 229 23.96 10.96 -6.29
C MET A 229 23.23 9.62 -6.16
N LEU A 230 22.26 9.33 -7.05
CA LEU A 230 21.60 8.02 -7.10
C LEU A 230 22.58 6.87 -7.33
N ARG A 231 23.53 7.03 -8.26
CA ARG A 231 24.59 6.02 -8.49
C ARG A 231 25.43 5.80 -7.24
N LYS A 232 25.77 6.86 -6.53
CA LYS A 232 26.59 6.74 -5.32
C LYS A 232 25.79 6.05 -4.21
N ILE A 233 24.51 6.38 -4.04
CA ILE A 233 23.61 5.73 -3.08
C ILE A 233 23.43 4.24 -3.41
N SER A 234 23.30 3.87 -4.68
CA SER A 234 23.16 2.46 -5.08
C SER A 234 24.39 1.60 -4.76
N ASN A 235 25.54 2.21 -4.48
CA ASN A 235 26.76 1.51 -4.11
C ASN A 235 27.00 1.43 -2.60
N ILE A 236 26.12 2.03 -1.78
CA ILE A 236 26.20 1.94 -0.33
C ILE A 236 25.76 0.53 0.08
N GLU A 237 26.58 -0.12 0.89
CA GLU A 237 26.28 -1.46 1.42
C GLU A 237 25.02 -1.43 2.29
N GLY A 238 24.16 -2.45 2.14
CA GLY A 238 22.90 -2.55 2.87
C GLY A 238 21.76 -1.67 2.34
N VAL A 239 22.00 -0.80 1.34
CA VAL A 239 20.94 0.00 0.75
C VAL A 239 20.07 -0.86 -0.18
N LYS A 240 18.79 -0.94 0.17
CA LYS A 240 17.68 -1.34 -0.69
C LYS A 240 16.69 -0.19 -0.73
N ALA A 241 16.59 0.53 -1.85
CA ALA A 241 15.91 1.82 -1.93
C ALA A 241 14.85 1.88 -3.04
N LEU A 242 13.73 2.55 -2.74
CA LEU A 242 12.73 2.97 -3.73
C LEU A 242 12.89 4.47 -4.00
N ALA A 243 13.24 4.82 -5.23
CA ALA A 243 13.49 6.20 -5.66
C ALA A 243 12.34 6.74 -6.52
N PHE A 244 11.72 7.83 -6.08
CA PHE A 244 10.59 8.47 -6.76
C PHE A 244 11.04 9.64 -7.62
N VAL A 245 10.61 9.61 -8.88
CA VAL A 245 10.74 10.70 -9.86
C VAL A 245 9.36 11.13 -10.36
N ASN A 246 9.22 12.40 -10.72
CA ASN A 246 7.93 12.99 -11.06
C ASN A 246 7.49 12.70 -12.50
N ASN A 247 8.44 12.55 -13.45
CA ASN A 247 8.11 12.36 -14.86
C ASN A 247 8.83 11.15 -15.48
N LEU A 248 8.23 10.64 -16.56
CA LEU A 248 8.73 9.47 -17.27
C LEU A 248 10.01 9.76 -18.06
N ASP A 249 10.11 10.92 -18.70
CA ASP A 249 11.27 11.27 -19.52
C ASP A 249 12.57 11.35 -18.71
N GLN A 250 12.51 11.92 -17.50
CA GLN A 250 13.64 11.93 -16.57
C GLN A 250 13.94 10.55 -16.03
N LEU A 251 12.93 9.70 -15.78
CA LEU A 251 13.13 8.32 -15.39
C LEU A 251 13.96 7.58 -16.44
N LEU A 252 13.53 7.62 -17.71
CA LEU A 252 14.20 6.98 -18.84
C LEU A 252 15.61 7.56 -19.08
N MET A 253 15.75 8.88 -18.99
CA MET A 253 17.05 9.55 -19.10
C MET A 253 18.01 9.13 -17.98
N LYS A 254 17.54 9.07 -16.73
CA LYS A 254 18.35 8.64 -15.58
C LYS A 254 18.73 7.17 -15.71
N GLU A 255 17.78 6.31 -16.09
CA GLU A 255 18.01 4.89 -16.33
C GLU A 255 19.12 4.65 -17.35
N ASN A 256 19.05 5.30 -18.52
CA ASN A 256 20.05 5.16 -19.58
C ASN A 256 21.44 5.60 -19.12
N LYS A 257 21.55 6.73 -18.42
CA LYS A 257 22.82 7.23 -17.88
C LYS A 257 23.42 6.32 -16.82
N LEU A 258 22.57 5.72 -16.00
CA LEU A 258 22.99 4.88 -14.88
C LEU A 258 23.35 3.45 -15.32
N LYS A 259 22.63 2.89 -16.30
CA LYS A 259 22.99 1.63 -16.96
C LYS A 259 24.35 1.70 -17.63
N PHE A 260 24.66 2.80 -18.32
CA PHE A 260 25.98 3.01 -18.94
C PHE A 260 27.13 3.04 -17.92
N ARG A 261 26.83 3.26 -16.63
CA ARG A 261 27.82 3.33 -15.54
C ARG A 261 27.78 2.10 -14.62
N ASP A 262 27.17 0.99 -15.07
CA ASP A 262 27.01 -0.25 -14.32
C ASP A 262 26.46 -0.04 -12.90
N ALA A 263 25.55 0.94 -12.76
CA ALA A 263 24.91 1.22 -11.48
C ALA A 263 23.93 0.09 -11.14
N LYS A 264 23.90 -0.31 -9.85
CA LYS A 264 22.99 -1.33 -9.30
C LYS A 264 21.55 -0.80 -9.21
N ILE A 265 20.97 -0.41 -10.33
CA ILE A 265 19.66 0.22 -10.39
C ILE A 265 18.76 -0.44 -11.44
N VAL A 266 17.45 -0.32 -11.26
CA VAL A 266 16.48 -0.66 -12.29
C VAL A 266 15.33 0.34 -12.26
N ALA A 267 14.68 0.59 -13.39
CA ALA A 267 13.55 1.49 -13.47
C ALA A 267 12.22 0.75 -13.62
N LEU A 268 11.14 1.37 -13.16
CA LEU A 268 9.78 0.88 -13.27
C LEU A 268 8.83 1.99 -13.73
N HIS A 269 8.21 1.80 -14.89
CA HIS A 269 7.27 2.76 -15.46
C HIS A 269 6.05 2.07 -16.09
N SER A 270 5.01 2.86 -16.35
CA SER A 270 3.71 2.39 -16.85
C SER A 270 3.74 1.79 -18.25
N GLU A 271 4.74 2.14 -19.06
CA GLU A 271 4.87 1.66 -20.44
C GLU A 271 5.61 0.32 -20.56
N MET A 272 6.16 -0.21 -19.47
CA MET A 272 6.86 -1.50 -19.48
C MET A 272 5.91 -2.67 -19.75
N LYS A 273 6.37 -3.65 -20.52
CA LYS A 273 5.63 -4.90 -20.71
C LYS A 273 5.58 -5.69 -19.40
N LYS A 274 4.57 -6.55 -19.23
CA LYS A 274 4.38 -7.37 -18.02
C LYS A 274 5.63 -8.18 -17.64
N ASP A 275 6.31 -8.77 -18.62
CA ASP A 275 7.51 -9.58 -18.37
C ASP A 275 8.72 -8.73 -17.97
N GLU A 276 8.86 -7.52 -18.53
CA GLU A 276 9.91 -6.56 -18.17
C GLU A 276 9.70 -6.05 -16.74
N ARG A 277 8.45 -5.69 -16.41
CA ARG A 277 8.04 -5.27 -15.07
C ARG A 277 8.34 -6.37 -14.05
N LYS A 278 8.00 -7.63 -14.37
CA LYS A 278 8.30 -8.78 -13.52
C LYS A 278 9.80 -8.95 -13.30
N LYS A 279 10.61 -8.92 -14.36
CA LYS A 279 12.08 -9.04 -14.27
C LYS A 279 12.69 -7.95 -13.40
N ALA A 280 12.26 -6.69 -13.56
CA ALA A 280 12.74 -5.57 -12.76
C ALA A 280 12.41 -5.72 -11.27
N LEU A 281 11.20 -6.18 -10.96
CA LEU A 281 10.81 -6.43 -9.57
C LEU A 281 11.56 -7.63 -8.98
N ASP A 282 11.75 -8.70 -9.76
CA ASP A 282 12.46 -9.90 -9.30
C ASP A 282 13.94 -9.61 -9.03
N SER A 283 14.64 -8.84 -9.87
CA SER A 283 16.03 -8.44 -9.63
C SER A 283 16.19 -7.56 -8.39
N PHE A 284 15.23 -6.64 -8.17
CA PHE A 284 15.21 -5.81 -6.97
C PHE A 284 14.93 -6.61 -5.68
N ARG A 285 14.00 -7.57 -5.72
CA ARG A 285 13.71 -8.45 -4.57
C ARG A 285 14.91 -9.30 -4.18
N LYS A 286 15.60 -9.88 -5.17
CA LYS A 286 16.80 -10.71 -4.97
C LYS A 286 18.04 -9.91 -4.53
N GLY A 287 17.99 -8.58 -4.55
CA GLY A 287 19.13 -7.73 -4.19
C GLY A 287 20.22 -7.65 -5.26
N GLU A 288 19.92 -8.08 -6.50
CA GLU A 288 20.84 -7.91 -7.64
C GLU A 288 21.04 -6.41 -7.96
N VAL A 289 19.97 -5.64 -7.76
CA VAL A 289 19.97 -4.17 -7.81
C VAL A 289 19.53 -3.60 -6.47
N SER A 290 20.14 -2.49 -6.07
CA SER A 290 19.92 -1.83 -4.77
C SER A 290 18.93 -0.68 -4.85
N VAL A 291 18.69 -0.09 -6.03
CA VAL A 291 17.73 1.04 -6.18
C VAL A 291 16.73 0.75 -7.30
N LEU A 292 15.45 0.81 -6.97
CA LEU A 292 14.34 0.80 -7.93
C LEU A 292 13.88 2.25 -8.15
N ILE A 293 13.96 2.77 -9.37
CA ILE A 293 13.46 4.11 -9.73
C ILE A 293 12.05 3.97 -10.31
N ALA A 294 11.07 4.71 -9.77
CA ALA A 294 9.70 4.64 -10.25
C ALA A 294 9.00 6.01 -10.25
N THR A 295 8.00 6.16 -11.12
CA THR A 295 7.00 7.23 -10.98
C THR A 295 5.95 6.84 -9.95
N GLU A 296 5.21 7.81 -9.42
CA GLU A 296 4.16 7.52 -8.43
C GLU A 296 3.12 6.52 -8.94
N VAL A 297 2.69 6.69 -10.19
CA VAL A 297 1.70 5.81 -10.81
C VAL A 297 2.24 4.39 -10.93
N ALA A 298 3.51 4.24 -11.31
CA ALA A 298 4.13 2.93 -11.45
C ALA A 298 4.41 2.24 -10.10
N ALA A 299 4.61 3.04 -9.04
CA ALA A 299 4.90 2.62 -7.68
C ALA A 299 3.68 2.25 -6.85
N ARG A 300 2.48 2.71 -7.23
CA ARG A 300 1.23 2.34 -6.56
C ARG A 300 1.00 0.83 -6.67
N GLY A 301 0.61 0.24 -5.55
CA GLY A 301 0.34 -1.20 -5.43
C GLY A 301 1.57 -2.11 -5.55
N LEU A 302 2.79 -1.58 -5.74
CA LEU A 302 3.97 -2.44 -5.81
C LEU A 302 4.16 -3.25 -4.52
N ASP A 303 4.19 -4.57 -4.69
CA ASP A 303 4.53 -5.52 -3.64
C ASP A 303 6.05 -5.67 -3.56
N ILE A 304 6.66 -4.65 -2.97
CA ILE A 304 8.10 -4.60 -2.71
C ILE A 304 8.27 -4.84 -1.22
N ASP A 305 9.10 -5.83 -0.87
CA ASP A 305 9.51 -6.06 0.52
C ASP A 305 9.99 -4.75 1.15
N GLN A 306 9.92 -4.66 2.47
CA GLN A 306 10.39 -3.49 3.20
C GLN A 306 11.74 -2.96 2.65
N VAL A 307 11.72 -1.71 2.17
CA VAL A 307 12.92 -1.02 1.72
C VAL A 307 13.56 -0.31 2.91
N THR A 308 14.89 -0.35 2.98
CA THR A 308 15.67 0.40 3.97
C THR A 308 15.57 1.91 3.75
N HIS A 309 15.39 2.33 2.49
CA HIS A 309 15.38 3.73 2.10
C HIS A 309 14.25 4.05 1.13
N VAL A 310 13.61 5.22 1.31
CA VAL A 310 12.81 5.88 0.28
C VAL A 310 13.55 7.13 -0.16
N ILE A 311 13.78 7.29 -1.47
CA ILE A 311 14.50 8.43 -2.01
C ILE A 311 13.53 9.30 -2.81
N HIS A 312 13.33 10.55 -2.39
CA HIS A 312 12.67 11.55 -3.22
C HIS A 312 13.72 12.20 -4.11
N VAL A 313 13.85 11.70 -5.34
CA VAL A 313 14.74 12.30 -6.35
C VAL A 313 14.22 13.67 -6.71
N ASP A 314 12.90 13.76 -6.88
CA ASP A 314 12.18 15.00 -7.04
C ASP A 314 11.36 15.30 -5.79
N VAL A 315 11.39 16.55 -5.35
CA VAL A 315 10.72 16.98 -4.13
C VAL A 315 9.20 16.87 -4.30
N PRO A 316 8.48 16.19 -3.38
CA PRO A 316 7.02 16.16 -3.39
C PRO A 316 6.44 17.56 -3.24
N GLN A 317 5.28 17.79 -3.86
CA GLN A 317 4.60 19.09 -3.88
C GLN A 317 3.64 19.28 -2.70
N THR A 318 3.28 18.20 -2.00
CA THR A 318 2.41 18.24 -0.82
C THR A 318 2.89 17.29 0.27
N VAL A 319 2.41 17.50 1.51
CA VAL A 319 2.72 16.63 2.66
C VAL A 319 2.13 15.24 2.45
N GLU A 320 0.92 15.14 1.92
CA GLU A 320 0.24 13.88 1.65
C GLU A 320 1.03 13.05 0.64
N GLN A 321 1.53 13.70 -0.42
CA GLN A 321 2.38 13.06 -1.41
C GLN A 321 3.68 12.56 -0.77
N TYR A 322 4.30 13.39 0.08
CA TYR A 322 5.51 13.03 0.82
C TYR A 322 5.27 11.80 1.72
N LEU A 323 4.21 11.79 2.52
CA LEU A 323 3.88 10.69 3.43
C LEU A 323 3.53 9.41 2.67
N HIS A 324 2.77 9.52 1.57
CA HIS A 324 2.40 8.37 0.74
C HIS A 324 3.62 7.68 0.10
N ARG A 325 4.59 8.46 -0.38
CA ARG A 325 5.89 7.93 -0.87
C ARG A 325 6.72 7.33 0.27
N SER A 326 6.80 8.04 1.39
CA SER A 326 7.62 7.67 2.56
C SER A 326 7.15 6.41 3.26
N GLY A 327 5.84 6.11 3.25
CA GLY A 327 5.25 4.93 3.89
C GLY A 327 5.65 3.57 3.29
N ARG A 328 6.70 3.53 2.47
CA ARG A 328 7.30 2.32 1.88
C ARG A 328 8.51 1.81 2.68
N THR A 329 9.03 2.60 3.62
CA THR A 329 10.04 2.20 4.61
C THR A 329 9.43 2.22 6.03
N GLY A 330 10.18 1.76 7.05
CA GLY A 330 9.72 1.82 8.45
C GLY A 330 8.54 0.90 8.79
N ARG A 331 8.39 -0.25 8.13
CA ARG A 331 7.28 -1.20 8.35
C ARG A 331 7.68 -2.29 9.33
N ALA A 332 6.70 -2.94 9.98
CA ALA A 332 6.93 -4.14 10.81
C ALA A 332 8.05 -4.02 11.88
N GLY A 333 8.25 -2.82 12.45
CA GLY A 333 9.23 -2.58 13.52
C GLY A 333 10.67 -2.29 13.08
N ALA A 334 11.01 -2.41 11.80
CA ALA A 334 12.36 -2.08 11.31
C ALA A 334 12.52 -0.58 11.00
N ASP A 335 13.70 -0.03 11.31
CA ASP A 335 14.07 1.35 11.03
C ASP A 335 14.05 1.65 9.52
N GLY A 336 13.88 2.93 9.19
CA GLY A 336 13.81 3.38 7.81
C GLY A 336 14.39 4.76 7.62
N GLU A 337 14.80 5.09 6.39
CA GLU A 337 15.27 6.42 6.05
C GLU A 337 14.56 6.98 4.82
N VAL A 338 14.00 8.18 4.96
CA VAL A 338 13.44 8.95 3.84
C VAL A 338 14.44 10.04 3.47
N LEU A 339 15.02 9.95 2.28
CA LEU A 339 16.06 10.85 1.81
C LEU A 339 15.55 11.72 0.65
N THR A 340 15.47 13.04 0.85
CA THR A 340 15.15 13.98 -0.23
C THR A 340 16.42 14.52 -0.89
N LEU A 341 16.53 14.42 -2.21
CA LEU A 341 17.55 15.11 -2.99
C LEU A 341 17.09 16.55 -3.26
N LEU A 342 17.55 17.47 -2.43
CA LEU A 342 17.05 18.84 -2.38
C LEU A 342 17.87 19.77 -3.27
N ALA A 343 17.29 20.18 -4.40
CA ALA A 343 17.83 21.24 -5.24
C ALA A 343 17.45 22.63 -4.72
N TYR A 344 18.25 23.65 -5.07
CA TYR A 344 18.03 25.03 -4.63
C TYR A 344 16.62 25.58 -4.95
N PRO A 345 16.04 25.38 -6.14
CA PRO A 345 14.69 25.88 -6.45
C PRO A 345 13.60 25.32 -5.52
N ASP A 346 13.77 24.09 -5.05
CA ASP A 346 12.78 23.39 -4.22
C ASP A 346 12.92 23.73 -2.73
N GLU A 347 14.03 24.36 -2.30
CA GLU A 347 14.36 24.54 -0.88
C GLU A 347 13.28 25.32 -0.11
N ARG A 348 12.73 26.38 -0.69
CA ARG A 348 11.67 27.18 -0.05
C ARG A 348 10.40 26.35 0.13
N HIS A 349 9.99 25.62 -0.91
CA HIS A 349 8.78 24.81 -0.88
C HIS A 349 8.93 23.65 0.10
N TYR A 350 10.05 22.92 0.04
CA TYR A 350 10.38 21.83 0.96
C TYR A 350 10.33 22.28 2.41
N LYS A 351 10.97 23.40 2.74
CA LYS A 351 10.96 23.97 4.10
C LYS A 351 9.57 24.42 4.56
N LYS A 352 8.64 24.70 3.65
CA LYS A 352 7.27 25.10 4.01
C LYS A 352 6.48 23.87 4.49
N PHE A 353 6.37 22.84 3.65
CA PHE A 353 5.54 21.68 3.97
C PHE A 353 6.18 20.77 5.03
N THR A 354 7.52 20.73 5.12
CA THR A 354 8.20 19.90 6.14
C THR A 354 7.99 20.38 7.58
N LYS A 355 7.42 21.57 7.78
CA LYS A 355 6.98 22.03 9.11
C LYS A 355 5.80 21.24 9.66
N GLU A 356 5.03 20.63 8.77
CA GLU A 356 3.85 19.81 9.09
C GLU A 356 4.22 18.34 9.32
N LEU A 357 5.51 17.97 9.15
CA LEU A 357 5.98 16.62 9.43
C LEU A 357 6.15 16.37 10.94
N PRO A 358 5.91 15.13 11.41
CA PRO A 358 6.07 14.77 12.82
C PRO A 358 7.50 14.97 13.35
N SER A 359 8.50 14.88 12.48
CA SER A 359 9.91 15.13 12.82
C SER A 359 10.57 16.01 11.78
N LYS A 360 11.48 16.89 12.25
CA LYS A 360 12.24 17.78 11.37
C LYS A 360 13.24 16.97 10.55
N PRO A 361 13.27 17.14 9.22
CA PRO A 361 14.28 16.48 8.40
C PRO A 361 15.69 16.94 8.75
N VAL A 362 16.62 15.99 8.88
CA VAL A 362 18.04 16.26 9.14
C VAL A 362 18.84 16.41 7.86
N GLN A 363 19.79 17.34 7.82
CA GLN A 363 20.68 17.46 6.68
C GLN A 363 21.74 16.34 6.73
N LYS A 364 21.94 15.66 5.61
CA LYS A 364 23.03 14.68 5.44
C LYS A 364 23.96 15.05 4.29
N VAL A 365 25.13 14.42 4.30
CA VAL A 365 26.06 14.37 3.18
C VAL A 365 26.54 12.94 2.97
N LEU A 366 26.86 12.61 1.71
CA LEU A 366 27.50 11.35 1.39
C LEU A 366 29.02 11.50 1.50
N HIS A 367 29.62 10.79 2.45
CA HIS A 367 31.07 10.82 2.69
C HIS A 367 31.58 9.42 3.02
N GLY A 368 32.69 9.00 2.40
CA GLY A 368 33.28 7.67 2.63
C GLY A 368 32.32 6.50 2.35
N GLY A 369 31.38 6.67 1.42
CA GLY A 369 30.36 5.64 1.10
C GLY A 369 29.24 5.52 2.14
N LYS A 370 29.10 6.48 3.06
CA LYS A 370 28.06 6.49 4.10
C LYS A 370 27.29 7.81 4.13
N LEU A 371 26.01 7.74 4.50
CA LEU A 371 25.16 8.90 4.74
C LEU A 371 25.38 9.40 6.17
N ILE A 372 26.01 10.57 6.31
CA ILE A 372 26.38 11.15 7.61
C ILE A 372 25.59 12.43 7.83
N GLU A 373 25.07 12.63 9.05
CA GLU A 373 24.42 13.88 9.45
C GLU A 373 25.41 15.05 9.48
N GLY A 374 25.04 16.16 8.84
CA GLY A 374 25.84 17.37 8.79
C GLY A 374 25.76 18.10 7.45
N SER A 375 26.39 19.27 7.41
CA SER A 375 26.61 20.02 6.16
C SER A 375 27.97 19.67 5.56
N SER A 376 28.15 19.90 4.26
CA SER A 376 29.42 19.70 3.55
C SER A 376 30.59 20.48 4.20
N LYS A 377 30.30 21.57 4.91
CA LYS A 377 31.26 22.38 5.67
C LYS A 377 31.61 21.78 7.05
N THR A 378 30.71 20.99 7.63
CA THR A 378 30.85 20.39 8.96
C THR A 378 31.60 19.06 8.91
N VAL A 379 31.50 18.32 7.80
CA VAL A 379 32.19 17.03 7.65
C VAL A 379 33.65 17.19 7.24
N SER A 380 34.01 18.26 6.53
CA SER A 380 35.41 18.59 6.19
C SER A 380 36.25 19.05 7.39
N THR A 381 35.61 19.47 8.49
CA THR A 381 36.28 19.93 9.73
C THR A 381 36.54 18.80 10.73
N LYS A 382 35.79 17.69 10.68
CA LYS A 382 36.01 16.51 11.54
C LYS A 382 37.02 15.50 10.99
N GLY A 383 37.47 15.69 9.75
CA GLY A 383 38.43 14.82 9.07
C GLY A 383 39.84 15.40 8.90
N LYS A 384 40.22 16.38 9.74
CA LYS A 384 41.61 16.87 9.85
C LYS A 384 42.28 16.33 11.09
#